data_AF-A0A3B0WRT0-F1
#
_entry.id   AF-A0A3B0WRT0-F1
#
_cell.length_a   1.000
_cell.length_b   1.000
_cell.length_c   1.000
_cell.angle_alpha   90.00
_cell.angle_beta   90.00
_cell.angle_gamma   90.00
#
_symmetry.space_group_name_H-M   'P 1'
#
loop_
_entity.id
_entity.type
_entity.pdbx_description
1 polymer ?
#
loop_
_entity_poly.entity_id
_entity_poly.type
_entity_poly.pdbx_seq_one_letter_code
_entity_poly.pdbx_strand_id
1 'polypeptide(L)'
;MPEEMPRVKIGGAQCTQPYSTAYLNISAMSYGALSQNAITALNLGAKLGGFYHNTGEGGLSPYHLKAGGDLVWQIGTGYFACRTEKGNFDPQLFKKNAAQSQIKMIEIKLSQGAKPGHGGILPKSKLTEEIARIRHVPMGQDVISPPAHSVFSDPVGLLKFVQQLRELSAGKPVGFKLCIGHRSEFLSICKAMLETGIIPDFITIDGGEGGTGAAPIELTNSVGTPMRDGLSFVHNALIGIGLREQVKLIASGKILSAFHLLRALALGADTVNSARGMMFALGCIQSRQCNANTCPTGVATQDPARYRHLDIDSKGQRVANYHKAAVHSLMEMVTSMGLSDPADVRPCHVQRRIDSSVIKTYADLYPILDKGCLLDESNVPENWESDWSVAHTGEWDICCNSKNAYCNSDNAPQ
;
A
#
# COMPACT_ATOMS: atom_id res chain seq x y z
N MET A 1 -28.34 5.39 -10.18
CA MET A 1 -27.45 4.60 -9.31
C MET A 1 -27.56 3.13 -9.68
N PRO A 2 -26.47 2.42 -9.98
CA PRO A 2 -26.53 0.99 -10.28
C PRO A 2 -26.96 0.18 -9.04
N GLU A 3 -27.61 -0.96 -9.26
CA GLU A 3 -28.01 -1.89 -8.19
C GLU A 3 -26.80 -2.54 -7.50
N GLU A 4 -25.74 -2.83 -8.28
CA GLU A 4 -24.46 -3.30 -7.79
C GLU A 4 -23.34 -2.29 -8.09
N MET A 5 -22.45 -2.09 -7.12
CA MET A 5 -21.31 -1.19 -7.28
C MET A 5 -20.27 -1.83 -8.22
N PRO A 6 -19.73 -1.09 -9.21
CA PRO A 6 -18.66 -1.60 -10.06
C PRO A 6 -17.45 -2.03 -9.22
N ARG A 7 -16.75 -3.07 -9.68
CA ARG A 7 -15.60 -3.67 -9.00
C ARG A 7 -14.40 -3.73 -9.93
N VAL A 8 -13.20 -3.78 -9.35
CA VAL A 8 -11.95 -3.81 -10.10
C VAL A 8 -11.34 -5.21 -10.03
N LYS A 9 -10.98 -5.75 -11.20
CA LYS A 9 -10.25 -7.02 -11.29
C LYS A 9 -8.75 -6.79 -11.08
N ILE A 10 -8.16 -7.46 -10.09
CA ILE A 10 -6.70 -7.54 -9.86
C ILE A 10 -6.21 -8.94 -10.24
N GLY A 11 -5.13 -9.00 -11.02
CA GLY A 11 -4.58 -10.23 -11.59
C GLY A 11 -4.33 -10.05 -13.09
N GLY A 12 -3.07 -9.88 -13.47
CA GLY A 12 -2.62 -9.73 -14.86
C GLY A 12 -2.54 -11.07 -15.59
N ALA A 13 -1.92 -11.08 -16.77
CA ALA A 13 -1.83 -12.28 -17.62
C ALA A 13 -1.09 -13.46 -16.96
N GLN A 14 -0.23 -13.20 -15.98
CA GLN A 14 0.54 -14.22 -15.25
C GLN A 14 -0.23 -14.80 -14.04
N CYS A 15 -1.38 -14.23 -13.68
CA CYS A 15 -2.20 -14.67 -12.54
C CYS A 15 -3.31 -15.63 -12.99
N THR A 16 -3.50 -16.73 -12.25
CA THR A 16 -4.54 -17.74 -12.54
C THR A 16 -5.76 -17.63 -11.62
N GLN A 17 -5.66 -16.87 -10.52
CA GLN A 17 -6.73 -16.68 -9.53
C GLN A 17 -7.04 -15.18 -9.35
N PRO A 18 -7.52 -14.46 -10.38
CA PRO A 18 -7.78 -13.03 -10.27
C PRO A 18 -8.84 -12.73 -9.20
N TYR A 19 -8.71 -11.59 -8.54
CA TYR A 19 -9.59 -11.15 -7.47
C TYR A 19 -10.41 -9.91 -7.87
N SER A 20 -11.71 -9.92 -7.57
CA SER A 20 -12.61 -8.79 -7.81
C SER A 20 -12.73 -7.96 -6.52
N THR A 21 -12.12 -6.78 -6.50
CA THR A 21 -12.04 -5.90 -5.33
C THR A 21 -13.01 -4.71 -5.41
N ALA A 22 -13.39 -4.17 -4.26
CA ALA A 22 -14.08 -2.89 -4.17
C ALA A 22 -13.11 -1.72 -4.43
N TYR A 23 -13.65 -0.53 -4.73
CA TYR A 23 -12.88 0.71 -4.90
C TYR A 23 -12.26 1.24 -3.59
N LEU A 24 -12.82 0.89 -2.43
CA LEU A 24 -12.30 1.24 -1.11
C LEU A 24 -12.07 -0.03 -0.30
N ASN A 25 -10.88 -0.21 0.27
CA ASN A 25 -10.57 -1.38 1.13
C ASN A 25 -9.80 -0.96 2.38
N ILE A 26 -9.62 -1.90 3.32
CA ILE A 26 -8.89 -1.63 4.56
C ILE A 26 -7.39 -1.77 4.28
N SER A 27 -6.65 -0.68 4.49
CA SER A 27 -5.19 -0.67 4.35
C SER A 27 -4.50 -1.49 5.44
N ALA A 28 -3.26 -1.90 5.14
CA ALA A 28 -2.40 -2.71 5.99
C ALA A 28 -2.26 -2.20 7.43
N MET A 29 -2.75 -2.97 8.41
CA MET A 29 -2.57 -2.69 9.84
C MET A 29 -2.42 -3.99 10.63
N SER A 30 -1.30 -4.14 11.33
CA SER A 30 -0.93 -5.43 11.93
C SER A 30 -1.68 -5.78 13.21
N TYR A 31 -1.95 -7.08 13.39
CA TYR A 31 -2.15 -7.63 14.73
C TYR A 31 -0.88 -7.44 15.56
N GLY A 32 -1.05 -6.98 16.80
CA GLY A 32 0.02 -6.46 17.65
C GLY A 32 0.04 -4.93 17.66
N ALA A 33 -0.03 -4.26 16.50
CA ALA A 33 -0.31 -2.83 16.48
C ALA A 33 -1.76 -2.55 16.87
N LEU A 34 -2.69 -3.34 16.34
CA LEU A 34 -4.10 -3.35 16.73
C LEU A 34 -4.43 -4.53 17.64
N SER A 35 -5.49 -4.38 18.43
CA SER A 35 -6.00 -5.43 19.31
C SER A 35 -6.67 -6.56 18.52
N GLN A 36 -6.85 -7.71 19.16
CA GLN A 36 -7.60 -8.84 18.61
C GLN A 36 -9.04 -8.47 18.22
N ASN A 37 -9.74 -7.69 19.04
CA ASN A 37 -11.11 -7.26 18.77
C ASN A 37 -11.15 -6.28 17.60
N ALA A 38 -10.17 -5.37 17.51
CA ALA A 38 -10.05 -4.45 16.38
C ALA A 38 -9.83 -5.18 15.05
N ILE A 39 -8.90 -6.14 15.01
CA ILE A 39 -8.64 -6.95 13.81
C ILE A 39 -9.87 -7.77 13.41
N THR A 40 -10.53 -8.42 14.38
CA THR A 40 -11.73 -9.22 14.12
C THR A 40 -12.88 -8.34 13.60
N ALA A 41 -13.11 -7.18 14.20
CA ALA A 41 -14.15 -6.25 13.77
C ALA A 41 -13.88 -5.66 12.38
N LEU A 42 -12.63 -5.33 12.06
CA LEU A 42 -12.23 -4.89 10.72
C LEU A 42 -12.52 -5.97 9.66
N ASN A 43 -12.15 -7.23 9.93
CA ASN A 43 -12.43 -8.33 9.01
C ASN A 43 -13.94 -8.64 8.91
N LEU A 44 -14.69 -8.51 10.02
CA LEU A 44 -16.15 -8.62 10.00
C LEU A 44 -16.78 -7.54 9.10
N GLY A 45 -16.35 -6.28 9.23
CA GLY A 45 -16.80 -5.21 8.35
C GLY A 45 -16.48 -5.48 6.88
N ALA A 46 -15.28 -6.01 6.61
CA ALA A 46 -14.83 -6.41 5.27
C ALA A 46 -15.75 -7.49 4.66
N LYS A 47 -16.09 -8.52 5.45
CA LYS A 47 -17.04 -9.56 5.05
C LYS A 47 -18.42 -9.00 4.75
N LEU A 48 -18.97 -8.18 5.65
CA LEU A 48 -20.31 -7.61 5.52
C LEU A 48 -20.44 -6.70 4.29
N GLY A 49 -19.38 -5.94 3.96
CA GLY A 49 -19.40 -5.02 2.83
C GLY A 49 -18.79 -5.55 1.53
N GLY A 50 -18.28 -6.78 1.52
CA GLY A 50 -17.68 -7.40 0.33
C GLY A 50 -16.41 -6.68 -0.15
N PHE A 51 -15.54 -6.25 0.76
CA PHE A 51 -14.22 -5.66 0.47
C PHE A 51 -13.14 -6.39 1.25
N TYR A 52 -11.85 -6.16 0.93
CA TYR A 52 -10.77 -6.90 1.61
C TYR A 52 -10.22 -6.17 2.85
N HIS A 53 -9.59 -6.95 3.73
CA HIS A 53 -8.77 -6.48 4.84
C HIS A 53 -7.30 -6.88 4.66
N ASN A 54 -6.41 -5.90 4.56
CA ASN A 54 -4.97 -6.16 4.51
C ASN A 54 -4.39 -6.37 5.92
N THR A 55 -3.71 -7.51 6.13
CA THR A 55 -3.22 -7.96 7.44
C THR A 55 -2.15 -7.08 8.06
N GLY A 56 -1.48 -6.26 7.25
CA GLY A 56 -0.25 -5.60 7.62
C GLY A 56 0.92 -6.55 7.89
N GLU A 57 2.07 -5.96 8.21
CA GLU A 57 3.35 -6.67 8.32
C GLU A 57 3.50 -7.62 9.52
N GLY A 58 2.50 -7.70 10.41
CA GLY A 58 2.60 -8.44 11.68
C GLY A 58 2.38 -9.95 11.57
N GLY A 59 2.25 -10.47 10.35
CA GLY A 59 1.89 -11.85 10.05
C GLY A 59 0.38 -12.07 9.96
N LEU A 60 0.00 -13.33 9.74
CA LEU A 60 -1.39 -13.78 9.62
C LEU A 60 -1.87 -14.35 10.96
N SER A 61 -2.70 -13.59 11.69
CA SER A 61 -3.24 -14.04 12.98
C SER A 61 -4.60 -14.75 12.86
N PRO A 62 -4.99 -15.60 13.83
CA PRO A 62 -6.32 -16.21 13.87
C PRO A 62 -7.46 -15.18 13.85
N TYR A 63 -7.24 -13.98 14.40
CA TYR A 63 -8.22 -12.90 14.42
C TYR A 63 -8.53 -12.31 13.05
N HIS A 64 -7.59 -12.39 12.09
CA HIS A 64 -7.88 -12.03 10.71
C HIS A 64 -8.82 -13.04 10.05
N LEU A 65 -8.71 -14.32 10.42
CA LEU A 65 -9.47 -15.42 9.81
C LEU A 65 -10.84 -15.64 10.44
N LYS A 66 -11.05 -15.13 11.67
CA LYS A 66 -12.19 -15.46 12.53
C LYS A 66 -13.54 -15.06 11.93
N ALA A 67 -13.65 -13.88 11.32
CA ALA A 67 -14.93 -13.42 10.79
C ALA A 67 -15.22 -13.96 9.38
N GLY A 68 -14.20 -14.34 8.62
CA GLY A 68 -14.34 -14.97 7.30
C GLY A 68 -14.35 -14.00 6.12
N GLY A 69 -13.90 -12.75 6.31
CA GLY A 69 -13.78 -11.77 5.23
C GLY A 69 -12.49 -11.95 4.43
N ASP A 70 -12.49 -11.48 3.19
CA ASP A 70 -11.35 -11.59 2.28
C ASP A 70 -10.13 -10.80 2.79
N LEU A 71 -8.93 -11.36 2.56
CA LEU A 71 -7.67 -10.85 3.07
C LEU A 71 -6.67 -10.58 1.95
N VAL A 72 -5.88 -9.52 2.16
CA VAL A 72 -4.58 -9.36 1.51
C VAL A 72 -3.53 -9.67 2.56
N TRP A 73 -2.72 -10.69 2.32
CA TRP A 73 -1.64 -11.02 3.24
C TRP A 73 -0.40 -10.20 2.89
N GLN A 74 -0.05 -9.26 3.77
CA GLN A 74 1.14 -8.44 3.61
C GLN A 74 2.36 -9.08 4.28
N ILE A 75 3.46 -9.16 3.54
CA ILE A 75 4.74 -9.68 3.99
C ILE A 75 5.72 -8.51 4.10
N GLY A 76 6.13 -8.21 5.34
CA GLY A 76 7.22 -7.25 5.59
C GLY A 76 8.58 -7.94 5.71
N THR A 77 9.62 -7.13 5.93
CA THR A 77 11.02 -7.55 6.06
C THR A 77 11.30 -8.51 7.23
N GLY A 78 10.42 -8.54 8.23
CA GLY A 78 10.49 -9.50 9.34
C GLY A 78 9.98 -10.90 8.99
N TYR A 79 9.35 -11.07 7.82
CA TYR A 79 8.75 -12.32 7.32
C TYR A 79 7.85 -13.03 8.33
N PHE A 80 7.14 -12.26 9.17
CA PHE A 80 6.27 -12.84 10.18
C PHE A 80 5.18 -13.74 9.55
N ALA A 81 4.94 -14.89 10.17
CA ALA A 81 4.12 -15.99 9.64
C ALA A 81 4.63 -16.66 8.34
N CYS A 82 5.86 -16.36 7.89
CA CYS A 82 6.53 -17.08 6.79
C CYS A 82 8.06 -17.03 6.93
N ARG A 83 8.56 -17.22 8.15
CA ARG A 83 9.98 -17.18 8.48
C ARG A 83 10.46 -18.46 9.12
N THR A 84 11.73 -18.74 8.89
CA THR A 84 12.54 -19.68 9.65
C THR A 84 12.88 -19.11 11.04
N GLU A 85 13.41 -19.95 11.93
CA GLU A 85 13.90 -19.53 13.25
C GLU A 85 14.99 -18.45 13.14
N LYS A 86 15.82 -18.50 12.09
CA LYS A 86 16.86 -17.50 11.79
C LYS A 86 16.32 -16.19 11.24
N GLY A 87 15.01 -16.09 10.96
CA GLY A 87 14.37 -14.90 10.41
C GLY A 87 14.43 -14.74 8.90
N ASN A 88 14.95 -15.73 8.19
CA ASN A 88 14.88 -15.79 6.72
C ASN A 88 13.50 -16.24 6.27
N PHE A 89 13.11 -15.88 5.05
CA PHE A 89 11.89 -16.37 4.42
C PHE A 89 11.82 -17.90 4.37
N ASP A 90 10.65 -18.46 4.69
CA ASP A 90 10.34 -19.89 4.64
C ASP A 90 9.28 -20.14 3.55
N PRO A 91 9.67 -20.71 2.39
CA PRO A 91 8.76 -20.99 1.28
C PRO A 91 7.64 -22.00 1.63
N GLN A 92 7.91 -22.98 2.49
CA GLN A 92 6.93 -24.02 2.83
C GLN A 92 5.87 -23.46 3.77
N LEU A 93 6.29 -22.70 4.77
CA LEU A 93 5.36 -22.01 5.66
C LEU A 93 4.56 -20.95 4.90
N PHE A 94 5.19 -20.21 3.98
CA PHE A 94 4.49 -19.30 3.07
C PHE A 94 3.42 -20.03 2.27
N LYS A 95 3.77 -21.11 1.56
CA LYS A 95 2.82 -21.89 0.73
C LYS A 95 1.64 -22.40 1.56
N LYS A 96 1.90 -22.94 2.76
CA LYS A 96 0.85 -23.42 3.67
C LYS A 96 -0.12 -22.31 4.06
N ASN A 97 0.39 -21.13 4.44
CA ASN A 97 -0.45 -20.02 4.86
C ASN A 97 -1.16 -19.36 3.67
N ALA A 98 -0.46 -19.19 2.54
CA ALA A 98 -1.02 -18.65 1.31
C ALA A 98 -2.16 -19.53 0.76
N ALA A 99 -2.20 -20.83 1.03
CA ALA A 99 -3.28 -21.73 0.61
C ALA A 99 -4.64 -21.46 1.28
N GLN A 100 -4.69 -20.66 2.35
CA GLN A 100 -5.94 -20.29 3.00
C GLN A 100 -6.89 -19.60 2.01
N SER A 101 -8.15 -20.04 1.95
CA SER A 101 -9.14 -19.57 0.96
C SER A 101 -9.51 -18.10 1.14
N GLN A 102 -9.39 -17.57 2.36
CA GLN A 102 -9.62 -16.15 2.68
C GLN A 102 -8.51 -15.23 2.14
N ILE A 103 -7.29 -15.74 1.93
CA ILE A 103 -6.21 -14.94 1.35
C ILE A 103 -6.46 -14.83 -0.15
N LYS A 104 -6.74 -13.62 -0.63
CA LYS A 104 -7.04 -13.37 -2.04
C LYS A 104 -5.86 -12.80 -2.80
N MET A 105 -4.99 -12.05 -2.12
CA MET A 105 -3.82 -11.41 -2.73
C MET A 105 -2.64 -11.41 -1.75
N ILE A 106 -1.43 -11.32 -2.29
CA ILE A 106 -0.17 -11.23 -1.53
C ILE A 106 0.48 -9.88 -1.82
N GLU A 107 0.87 -9.15 -0.77
CA GLU A 107 1.53 -7.85 -0.90
C GLU A 107 2.91 -7.86 -0.23
N ILE A 108 3.97 -7.66 -1.00
CA ILE A 108 5.32 -7.47 -0.47
C ILE A 108 5.44 -6.00 -0.01
N LYS A 109 5.77 -5.76 1.25
CA LYS A 109 5.92 -4.41 1.77
C LYS A 109 7.38 -3.98 1.73
N LEU A 110 7.75 -3.23 0.69
CA LEU A 110 9.07 -2.60 0.59
C LEU A 110 9.22 -1.48 1.61
N SER A 111 8.22 -0.58 1.67
CA SER A 111 8.23 0.56 2.59
C SER A 111 6.82 1.02 2.96
N GLN A 112 6.72 1.96 3.89
CA GLN A 112 5.46 2.64 4.24
C GLN A 112 5.72 4.13 4.42
N GLY A 113 4.71 4.96 4.16
CA GLY A 113 4.86 6.42 4.18
C GLY A 113 5.37 6.99 5.51
N ALA A 114 4.92 6.45 6.64
CA ALA A 114 5.29 6.97 7.97
C ALA A 114 6.75 6.72 8.38
N LYS A 115 7.45 5.80 7.70
CA LYS A 115 8.86 5.46 7.97
C LYS A 115 9.48 4.68 6.79
N PRO A 116 9.71 5.33 5.63
CA PRO A 116 10.04 4.61 4.41
C PRO A 116 11.32 3.76 4.49
N GLY A 117 12.36 4.25 5.18
CA GLY A 117 13.64 3.54 5.33
C GLY A 117 13.73 2.55 6.50
N HIS A 118 12.66 2.34 7.28
CA HIS A 118 12.69 1.50 8.48
C HIS A 118 11.67 0.35 8.44
N GLY A 119 12.11 -0.82 8.91
CA GLY A 119 11.26 -1.97 9.16
C GLY A 119 10.22 -1.72 10.26
N GLY A 120 9.27 -2.65 10.39
CA GLY A 120 8.23 -2.63 11.41
C GLY A 120 8.75 -2.51 12.84
N ILE A 121 8.01 -1.80 13.69
CA ILE A 121 8.32 -1.67 15.12
C ILE A 121 7.07 -2.08 15.91
N LEU A 122 7.22 -3.10 16.76
CA LEU A 122 6.27 -3.42 17.80
C LEU A 122 6.94 -3.22 19.17
N PRO A 123 6.51 -2.23 19.97
CA PRO A 123 7.05 -2.02 21.31
C PRO A 123 6.89 -3.26 22.20
N LYS A 124 7.86 -3.52 23.07
CA LYS A 124 7.86 -4.60 24.06
C LYS A 124 6.58 -4.61 24.89
N SER A 125 6.07 -3.44 25.25
CA SER A 125 4.83 -3.28 26.01
C SER A 125 3.60 -3.87 25.32
N LYS A 126 3.67 -4.14 24.02
CA LYS A 126 2.63 -4.75 23.18
C LYS A 126 2.98 -6.17 22.74
N LEU A 127 4.15 -6.69 23.12
CA LEU A 127 4.55 -8.04 22.78
C LEU A 127 3.99 -9.02 23.82
N THR A 128 2.94 -9.75 23.45
CA THR A 128 2.38 -10.85 24.24
C THR A 128 2.98 -12.18 23.78
N GLU A 129 2.87 -13.23 24.59
CA GLU A 129 3.30 -14.59 24.20
C GLU A 129 2.61 -15.06 22.91
N GLU A 130 1.34 -14.73 22.74
CA GLU A 130 0.60 -15.06 21.52
C GLU A 130 1.21 -14.37 20.30
N ILE A 131 1.50 -13.07 20.40
CA ILE A 131 2.12 -12.31 19.31
C ILE A 131 3.53 -12.86 19.02
N ALA A 132 4.31 -13.18 20.05
CA ALA A 132 5.63 -13.78 19.91
C ALA A 132 5.58 -15.13 19.17
N ARG A 133 4.61 -15.99 19.51
CA ARG A 133 4.37 -17.25 18.79
C ARG A 133 3.98 -17.03 17.33
N ILE A 134 3.02 -16.14 17.06
CA ILE A 134 2.56 -15.83 15.69
C ILE A 134 3.72 -15.26 14.84
N ARG A 135 4.56 -14.44 15.45
CA ARG A 135 5.68 -13.78 14.76
C ARG A 135 6.98 -14.59 14.79
N HIS A 136 7.04 -15.72 15.49
CA HIS A 136 8.28 -16.49 15.69
C HIS A 136 9.46 -15.61 16.17
N VAL A 137 9.23 -14.85 17.24
CA VAL A 137 10.23 -13.95 17.86
C VAL A 137 10.33 -14.18 19.36
N PRO A 138 11.50 -13.92 19.99
CA PRO A 138 11.64 -14.04 21.44
C PRO A 138 10.85 -12.95 22.19
N MET A 139 10.45 -13.26 23.41
CA MET A 139 9.85 -12.31 24.34
C MET A 139 10.90 -11.38 24.96
N GLY A 140 10.45 -10.24 25.53
CA GLY A 140 11.26 -9.45 26.47
C GLY A 140 11.91 -8.19 25.90
N GLN A 141 11.79 -7.92 24.59
CA GLN A 141 12.32 -6.71 23.94
C GLN A 141 11.39 -6.21 22.83
N ASP A 142 11.69 -5.02 22.30
CA ASP A 142 11.00 -4.49 21.13
C ASP A 142 11.24 -5.41 19.93
N VAL A 143 10.20 -5.61 19.11
CA VAL A 143 10.33 -6.35 17.85
C VAL A 143 10.57 -5.35 16.74
N ILE A 144 11.82 -5.28 16.29
CA ILE A 144 12.28 -4.42 15.21
C ILE A 144 12.54 -5.30 13.99
N SER A 145 11.84 -5.04 12.89
CA SER A 145 12.14 -5.73 11.62
C SER A 145 13.33 -5.08 10.92
N PRO A 146 14.11 -5.85 10.13
CA PRO A 146 15.19 -5.29 9.31
C PRO A 146 14.70 -4.17 8.39
N PRO A 147 15.58 -3.25 7.96
CA PRO A 147 15.20 -2.16 7.06
C PRO A 147 14.88 -2.64 5.64
N ALA A 148 15.43 -3.77 5.21
CA ALA A 148 15.25 -4.33 3.88
C ALA A 148 14.92 -5.83 3.91
N HIS A 149 14.35 -6.32 2.81
CA HIS A 149 14.10 -7.75 2.60
C HIS A 149 15.43 -8.47 2.37
N SER A 150 15.69 -9.55 3.10
CA SER A 150 16.92 -10.34 2.91
C SER A 150 16.93 -11.27 1.69
N VAL A 151 15.80 -11.42 1.00
CA VAL A 151 15.66 -12.36 -0.14
C VAL A 151 16.13 -11.75 -1.46
N PHE A 152 16.20 -10.43 -1.55
CA PHE A 152 16.64 -9.72 -2.75
C PHE A 152 17.37 -8.42 -2.38
N SER A 153 18.30 -7.99 -3.24
CA SER A 153 19.10 -6.79 -3.07
C SER A 153 18.95 -5.80 -4.22
N ASP A 154 18.12 -6.11 -5.21
CA ASP A 154 18.01 -5.37 -6.46
C ASP A 154 16.59 -5.52 -7.07
N PRO A 155 16.24 -4.67 -8.06
CA PRO A 155 14.95 -4.71 -8.74
C PRO A 155 14.60 -6.05 -9.41
N VAL A 156 15.57 -6.71 -10.06
CA VAL A 156 15.35 -8.02 -10.69
C VAL A 156 15.02 -9.09 -9.64
N GLY A 157 15.71 -9.07 -8.51
CA GLY A 157 15.47 -9.93 -7.36
C GLY A 157 14.08 -9.73 -6.75
N LEU A 158 13.60 -8.47 -6.65
CA LEU A 158 12.23 -8.18 -6.24
C LEU A 158 11.22 -8.86 -7.19
N LEU A 159 11.38 -8.72 -8.50
CA LEU A 159 10.46 -9.31 -9.46
C LEU A 159 10.52 -10.85 -9.45
N LYS A 160 11.71 -11.44 -9.34
CA LYS A 160 11.86 -12.89 -9.13
C LYS A 160 11.13 -13.36 -7.86
N PHE A 161 11.16 -12.56 -6.79
CA PHE A 161 10.43 -12.86 -5.58
C PHE A 161 8.91 -12.74 -5.77
N VAL A 162 8.41 -11.74 -6.50
CA VAL A 162 6.99 -11.65 -6.93
C VAL A 162 6.56 -12.93 -7.64
N GLN A 163 7.34 -13.39 -8.63
CA GLN A 163 7.08 -14.61 -9.37
C GLN A 163 7.08 -15.86 -8.46
N GLN A 164 8.06 -15.97 -7.56
CA GLN A 164 8.14 -17.08 -6.60
C GLN A 164 6.91 -17.13 -5.69
N LEU A 165 6.49 -15.99 -5.12
CA LEU A 165 5.30 -15.93 -4.26
C LEU A 165 4.02 -16.27 -5.03
N ARG A 166 3.94 -15.89 -6.31
CA ARG A 166 2.82 -16.24 -7.19
C ARG A 166 2.73 -17.74 -7.38
N GLU A 167 3.84 -18.41 -7.69
CA GLU A 167 3.91 -19.86 -7.84
C GLU A 167 3.54 -20.58 -6.52
N LEU A 168 4.15 -20.17 -5.42
CA LEU A 168 3.90 -20.77 -4.11
C LEU A 168 2.48 -20.54 -3.59
N SER A 169 1.81 -19.46 -4.03
CA SER A 169 0.40 -19.18 -3.70
C SER A 169 -0.60 -19.82 -4.68
N ALA A 170 -0.12 -20.68 -5.58
CA ALA A 170 -0.90 -21.32 -6.64
C ALA A 170 -1.53 -20.34 -7.65
N GLY A 171 -0.89 -19.20 -7.87
CA GLY A 171 -1.26 -18.23 -8.92
C GLY A 171 -2.19 -17.09 -8.46
N LYS A 172 -2.21 -16.79 -7.15
CA LYS A 172 -2.90 -15.59 -6.62
C LYS A 172 -2.20 -14.31 -7.10
N PRO A 173 -2.90 -13.17 -7.17
CA PRO A 173 -2.29 -11.89 -7.49
C PRO A 173 -1.23 -11.52 -6.46
N VAL A 174 -0.05 -11.15 -6.95
CA VAL A 174 1.08 -10.71 -6.13
C VAL A 174 1.52 -9.32 -6.57
N GLY A 175 1.59 -8.42 -5.61
CA GLY A 175 2.04 -7.05 -5.81
C GLY A 175 2.99 -6.61 -4.70
N PHE A 176 3.38 -5.34 -4.76
CA PHE A 176 4.21 -4.75 -3.71
C PHE A 176 3.71 -3.36 -3.32
N LYS A 177 4.09 -2.94 -2.11
CA LYS A 177 3.77 -1.65 -1.52
C LYS A 177 5.03 -0.84 -1.27
N LEU A 178 5.00 0.43 -1.64
CA LEU A 178 6.08 1.37 -1.38
C LEU A 178 5.57 2.81 -1.18
N CYS A 179 6.34 3.58 -0.42
CA CYS A 179 6.35 5.03 -0.49
C CYS A 179 7.49 5.46 -1.42
N ILE A 180 7.19 6.34 -2.37
CA ILE A 180 8.19 6.80 -3.34
C ILE A 180 9.25 7.65 -2.63
N GLY A 181 10.50 7.20 -2.77
CA GLY A 181 11.71 7.93 -2.40
C GLY A 181 12.32 8.56 -3.66
N HIS A 182 13.47 8.04 -4.09
CA HIS A 182 14.09 8.49 -5.33
C HIS A 182 13.32 7.94 -6.55
N ARG A 183 13.14 8.77 -7.58
CA ARG A 183 12.43 8.37 -8.80
C ARG A 183 13.16 7.25 -9.54
N SER A 184 14.50 7.34 -9.60
CA SER A 184 15.37 6.32 -10.20
C SER A 184 15.10 4.91 -9.64
N GLU A 185 14.88 4.74 -8.33
CA GLU A 185 14.62 3.44 -7.71
C GLU A 185 13.36 2.75 -8.28
N PHE A 186 12.28 3.51 -8.50
CA PHE A 186 11.08 2.95 -9.12
C PHE A 186 11.27 2.72 -10.62
N LEU A 187 11.99 3.60 -11.30
CA LEU A 187 12.34 3.42 -12.71
C LEU A 187 13.26 2.21 -12.93
N SER A 188 14.09 1.86 -11.94
CA SER A 188 14.88 0.64 -11.93
C SER A 188 13.99 -0.61 -11.91
N ILE A 189 12.90 -0.59 -11.13
CA ILE A 189 11.87 -1.64 -11.17
C ILE A 189 11.18 -1.66 -12.54
N CYS A 190 10.91 -0.50 -13.13
CA CYS A 190 10.34 -0.39 -14.48
C CYS A 190 11.23 -1.06 -15.54
N LYS A 191 12.53 -0.77 -15.54
CA LYS A 191 13.50 -1.43 -16.43
C LYS A 191 13.58 -2.94 -16.16
N ALA A 192 13.54 -3.36 -14.89
CA ALA A 192 13.57 -4.77 -14.56
C ALA A 192 12.31 -5.52 -15.03
N MET A 193 11.13 -4.87 -15.04
CA MET A 193 9.92 -5.46 -15.63
C MET A 193 10.07 -5.69 -17.14
N LEU A 194 10.68 -4.73 -17.85
CA LEU A 194 10.96 -4.85 -19.28
C LEU A 194 12.01 -5.96 -19.56
N GLU A 195 13.07 -6.02 -18.77
CA GLU A 195 14.16 -7.00 -18.92
C GLU A 195 13.68 -8.43 -18.63
N THR A 196 12.96 -8.62 -17.53
CA THR A 196 12.59 -9.96 -17.05
C THR A 196 11.26 -10.47 -17.61
N GLY A 197 10.39 -9.56 -18.09
CA GLY A 197 9.01 -9.87 -18.45
C GLY A 197 8.12 -10.27 -17.25
N ILE A 198 8.62 -10.15 -16.02
CA ILE A 198 7.84 -10.44 -14.80
C ILE A 198 7.13 -9.16 -14.37
N ILE A 199 5.80 -9.21 -14.32
CA ILE A 199 4.97 -8.04 -14.04
C ILE A 199 4.19 -8.29 -12.75
N PRO A 200 4.26 -7.39 -11.74
CA PRO A 200 3.43 -7.49 -10.55
C PRO A 200 1.96 -7.22 -10.91
N ASP A 201 1.04 -7.91 -10.23
CA ASP A 201 -0.39 -7.76 -10.51
C ASP A 201 -0.95 -6.41 -10.03
N PHE A 202 -0.32 -5.85 -8.99
CA PHE A 202 -0.64 -4.52 -8.47
C PHE A 202 0.57 -3.87 -7.79
N ILE A 203 0.51 -2.54 -7.66
CA ILE A 203 1.44 -1.74 -6.87
C ILE A 203 0.63 -0.83 -5.96
N THR A 204 0.91 -0.88 -4.66
CA THR A 204 0.30 0.02 -3.67
C THR A 204 1.24 1.20 -3.39
N ILE A 205 0.78 2.41 -3.69
CA ILE A 205 1.51 3.66 -3.52
C ILE A 205 1.05 4.29 -2.22
N ASP A 206 1.94 4.29 -1.22
CA ASP A 206 1.71 4.85 0.10
C ASP A 206 2.33 6.24 0.20
N GLY A 207 1.53 7.28 0.38
CA GLY A 207 2.07 8.63 0.59
C GLY A 207 2.74 8.79 1.94
N GLY A 208 3.74 9.68 2.01
CA GLY A 208 4.47 10.05 3.24
C GLY A 208 3.55 10.45 4.40
N GLU A 209 2.33 10.89 4.10
CA GLU A 209 1.30 11.20 5.09
C GLU A 209 0.65 9.97 5.78
N GLY A 210 1.15 8.77 5.50
CA GLY A 210 0.70 7.49 6.07
C GLY A 210 0.68 7.45 7.61
N GLY A 211 -0.11 6.52 8.16
CA GLY A 211 -0.16 6.29 9.60
C GLY A 211 0.89 5.28 10.08
N THR A 212 1.16 5.25 11.38
CA THR A 212 1.94 4.20 12.03
C THR A 212 1.47 3.97 13.47
N GLY A 213 1.62 2.74 13.96
CA GLY A 213 1.43 2.41 15.38
C GLY A 213 2.63 2.82 16.24
N ALA A 214 3.84 2.80 15.67
CA ALA A 214 5.09 3.20 16.30
C ALA A 214 6.12 3.57 15.21
N ALA A 215 6.73 4.73 15.32
CA ALA A 215 7.84 5.19 14.47
C ALA A 215 8.57 6.36 15.16
N PRO A 216 9.84 6.61 14.79
CA PRO A 216 10.50 7.88 15.12
C PRO A 216 9.75 9.08 14.55
N ILE A 217 9.64 10.16 15.33
CA ILE A 217 8.88 11.37 14.97
C ILE A 217 9.42 12.00 13.69
N GLU A 218 10.75 12.09 13.55
CA GLU A 218 11.39 12.69 12.38
C GLU A 218 11.01 11.98 11.08
N LEU A 219 10.95 10.65 11.11
CA LEU A 219 10.55 9.88 9.93
C LEU A 219 9.07 10.10 9.57
N THR A 220 8.19 10.17 10.56
CA THR A 220 6.74 10.33 10.33
C THR A 220 6.36 11.73 9.87
N ASN A 221 7.17 12.75 10.21
CA ASN A 221 6.86 14.13 9.87
C ASN A 221 7.57 14.63 8.60
N SER A 222 8.72 14.05 8.25
CA SER A 222 9.66 14.71 7.33
C SER A 222 10.10 13.83 6.15
N VAL A 223 9.70 12.56 6.07
CA VAL A 223 10.19 11.62 5.04
C VAL A 223 9.05 11.03 4.21
N GLY A 224 9.29 10.88 2.91
CA GLY A 224 8.38 10.23 1.96
C GLY A 224 7.65 11.21 1.05
N THR A 225 7.45 10.80 -0.21
CA THR A 225 6.73 11.62 -1.19
C THR A 225 5.24 11.67 -0.87
N PRO A 226 4.56 12.84 -1.00
CA PRO A 226 3.10 12.92 -0.82
C PRO A 226 2.36 11.97 -1.78
N MET A 227 1.23 11.41 -1.32
CA MET A 227 0.52 10.35 -2.05
C MET A 227 0.19 10.71 -3.50
N ARG A 228 -0.27 11.95 -3.75
CA ARG A 228 -0.71 12.37 -5.10
C ARG A 228 0.44 12.45 -6.08
N ASP A 229 1.56 13.01 -5.65
CA ASP A 229 2.76 13.18 -6.47
C ASP A 229 3.39 11.81 -6.75
N GLY A 230 3.51 10.95 -5.72
CA GLY A 230 3.98 9.59 -5.88
C GLY A 230 3.09 8.72 -6.79
N LEU A 231 1.76 8.85 -6.66
CA LEU A 231 0.79 8.13 -7.49
C LEU A 231 0.88 8.57 -8.95
N SER A 232 0.86 9.89 -9.19
CA SER A 232 0.98 10.47 -10.53
C SER A 232 2.30 10.07 -11.20
N PHE A 233 3.41 10.06 -10.43
CA PHE A 233 4.71 9.60 -10.92
C PHE A 233 4.67 8.12 -11.32
N VAL A 234 4.20 7.22 -10.46
CA VAL A 234 4.11 5.78 -10.78
C VAL A 234 3.18 5.52 -11.96
N HIS A 235 2.04 6.21 -12.01
CA HIS A 235 1.10 6.13 -13.12
C HIS A 235 1.77 6.48 -14.46
N ASN A 236 2.47 7.61 -14.49
CA ASN A 236 3.20 8.07 -15.67
C ASN A 236 4.38 7.19 -16.05
N ALA A 237 5.15 6.71 -15.08
CA ALA A 237 6.26 5.79 -15.33
C ALA A 237 5.77 4.52 -16.06
N LEU A 238 4.65 3.95 -15.59
CA LEU A 238 4.06 2.77 -16.22
C LEU A 238 3.47 3.06 -17.61
N ILE A 239 2.93 4.26 -17.85
CA ILE A 239 2.49 4.68 -19.20
C ILE A 239 3.70 4.83 -20.11
N GLY A 240 4.74 5.52 -19.63
CA GLY A 240 5.97 5.80 -20.36
C GLY A 240 6.72 4.55 -20.79
N ILE A 241 6.61 3.44 -20.06
CA ILE A 241 7.16 2.13 -20.47
C ILE A 241 6.13 1.22 -21.17
N GLY A 242 4.88 1.68 -21.34
CA GLY A 242 3.82 0.91 -22.00
C GLY A 242 3.19 -0.23 -21.19
N LEU A 243 3.45 -0.32 -19.88
CA LEU A 243 2.96 -1.41 -19.01
C LEU A 243 1.76 -1.04 -18.13
N ARG A 244 1.24 0.21 -18.18
CA ARG A 244 0.16 0.69 -17.30
C ARG A 244 -1.08 -0.21 -17.26
N GLU A 245 -1.50 -0.77 -18.39
CA GLU A 245 -2.70 -1.62 -18.45
C GLU A 245 -2.51 -2.99 -17.77
N GLN A 246 -1.27 -3.42 -17.57
CA GLN A 246 -0.93 -4.73 -17.01
C GLN A 246 -0.80 -4.72 -15.47
N VAL A 247 -0.70 -3.54 -14.86
CA VAL A 247 -0.49 -3.36 -13.43
C VAL A 247 -1.61 -2.51 -12.82
N LYS A 248 -2.24 -3.00 -11.75
CA LYS A 248 -3.24 -2.22 -11.01
C LYS A 248 -2.60 -1.32 -9.95
N LEU A 249 -3.01 -0.06 -9.88
CA LEU A 249 -2.50 0.89 -8.90
C LEU A 249 -3.45 1.04 -7.72
N ILE A 250 -2.93 0.92 -6.51
CA ILE A 250 -3.68 1.07 -5.27
C ILE A 250 -3.15 2.28 -4.51
N ALA A 251 -3.95 3.32 -4.32
CA ALA A 251 -3.52 4.49 -3.57
C ALA A 251 -3.77 4.32 -2.06
N SER A 252 -2.82 4.75 -1.24
CA SER A 252 -2.93 4.79 0.22
C SER A 252 -2.28 6.08 0.75
N GLY A 253 -2.96 6.80 1.65
CA GLY A 253 -2.45 8.05 2.21
C GLY A 253 -3.57 9.05 2.52
N LYS A 254 -3.95 9.17 3.79
CA LYS A 254 -5.01 10.08 4.31
C LYS A 254 -6.30 10.16 3.45
N ILE A 255 -6.73 9.06 2.84
CA ILE A 255 -8.03 8.98 2.15
C ILE A 255 -9.14 8.66 3.16
N LEU A 256 -10.07 9.61 3.35
CA LEU A 256 -11.08 9.61 4.42
C LEU A 256 -12.51 9.86 3.91
N SER A 257 -12.66 10.40 2.70
CA SER A 257 -13.95 10.80 2.13
C SER A 257 -14.03 10.36 0.67
N ALA A 258 -15.25 10.32 0.14
CA ALA A 258 -15.48 9.97 -1.25
C ALA A 258 -14.78 10.92 -2.25
N PHE A 259 -14.62 12.20 -1.92
CA PHE A 259 -13.82 13.11 -2.76
C PHE A 259 -12.33 12.79 -2.70
N HIS A 260 -11.81 12.27 -1.58
CA HIS A 260 -10.43 11.77 -1.53
C HIS A 260 -10.25 10.54 -2.43
N LEU A 261 -11.22 9.63 -2.47
CA LEU A 261 -11.25 8.51 -3.42
C LEU A 261 -11.25 9.03 -4.86
N LEU A 262 -12.19 9.90 -5.21
CA LEU A 262 -12.34 10.47 -6.56
C LEU A 262 -11.03 11.08 -7.08
N ARG A 263 -10.34 11.87 -6.24
CA ARG A 263 -9.05 12.49 -6.60
C ARG A 263 -7.95 11.47 -6.83
N ALA A 264 -7.93 10.36 -6.10
CA ALA A 264 -6.94 9.30 -6.32
C ALA A 264 -7.21 8.57 -7.63
N LEU A 265 -8.49 8.25 -7.92
CA LEU A 265 -8.89 7.65 -9.19
C LEU A 265 -8.54 8.56 -10.38
N ALA A 266 -8.81 9.86 -10.25
CA ALA A 266 -8.45 10.86 -11.25
C ALA A 266 -6.95 10.92 -11.55
N LEU A 267 -6.09 10.57 -10.59
CA LEU A 267 -4.63 10.53 -10.74
C LEU A 267 -4.09 9.16 -11.15
N GLY A 268 -4.98 8.23 -11.53
CA GLY A 268 -4.61 6.94 -12.10
C GLY A 268 -4.60 5.77 -11.11
N ALA A 269 -5.13 5.93 -9.89
CA ALA A 269 -5.39 4.77 -9.04
C ALA A 269 -6.54 3.92 -9.61
N ASP A 270 -6.42 2.60 -9.59
CA ASP A 270 -7.52 1.69 -9.88
C ASP A 270 -8.40 1.47 -8.62
N THR A 271 -7.77 1.38 -7.44
CA THR A 271 -8.49 1.29 -6.15
C THR A 271 -7.77 2.05 -5.03
N VAL A 272 -8.40 2.11 -3.86
CA VAL A 272 -7.90 2.84 -2.71
C VAL A 272 -7.91 2.00 -1.44
N ASN A 273 -6.86 2.15 -0.66
CA ASN A 273 -6.73 1.62 0.68
C ASN A 273 -6.80 2.73 1.73
N SER A 274 -7.68 2.58 2.74
CA SER A 274 -7.80 3.50 3.87
C SER A 274 -7.53 2.78 5.20
N ALA A 275 -6.46 3.15 5.89
CA ALA A 275 -6.25 2.76 7.28
C ALA A 275 -7.03 3.70 8.22
N ARG A 276 -6.75 5.00 8.13
CA ARG A 276 -7.24 5.99 9.10
C ARG A 276 -8.77 6.15 9.10
N GLY A 277 -9.41 6.13 7.93
CA GLY A 277 -10.87 6.20 7.83
C GLY A 277 -11.53 4.98 8.48
N MET A 278 -10.98 3.79 8.20
CA MET A 278 -11.43 2.54 8.81
C MET A 278 -11.19 2.51 10.33
N MET A 279 -10.07 3.07 10.80
CA MET A 279 -9.82 3.24 12.24
C MET A 279 -10.84 4.18 12.91
N PHE A 280 -11.25 5.28 12.25
CA PHE A 280 -12.28 6.16 12.79
C PHE A 280 -13.64 5.47 12.86
N ALA A 281 -14.02 4.75 11.80
CA ALA A 281 -15.22 3.91 11.79
C ALA A 281 -15.20 2.87 12.93
N LEU A 282 -14.03 2.30 13.20
CA LEU A 282 -13.83 1.36 14.30
C LEU A 282 -13.96 2.03 15.69
N GLY A 283 -13.60 3.31 15.83
CA GLY A 283 -13.68 4.06 17.09
C GLY A 283 -12.35 4.64 17.58
N CYS A 284 -11.36 4.80 16.70
CA CYS A 284 -10.18 5.60 17.02
C CYS A 284 -10.57 7.07 17.20
N ILE A 285 -10.14 7.66 18.32
CA ILE A 285 -10.35 9.07 18.67
C ILE A 285 -9.08 9.91 18.50
N GLN A 286 -8.08 9.38 17.78
CA GLN A 286 -6.78 10.02 17.58
C GLN A 286 -6.04 10.42 18.87
N SER A 287 -6.08 9.59 19.93
CA SER A 287 -5.33 9.86 21.16
C SER A 287 -3.81 9.89 20.97
N ARG A 288 -3.29 9.37 19.85
CA ARG A 288 -1.86 9.24 19.51
C ARG A 288 -1.03 8.45 20.55
N GLN A 289 -1.68 7.58 21.33
CA GLN A 289 -1.03 6.68 22.30
C GLN A 289 -0.89 5.24 21.76
N CYS A 290 -0.81 5.07 20.44
CA CYS A 290 -0.85 3.76 19.78
C CYS A 290 0.33 2.86 20.16
N ASN A 291 1.50 3.46 20.38
CA ASN A 291 2.74 2.81 20.79
C ASN A 291 2.77 2.49 22.29
N ALA A 292 2.09 3.28 23.12
CA ALA A 292 2.15 3.17 24.59
C ALA A 292 1.35 2.00 25.18
N ASN A 293 0.60 1.27 24.36
CA ASN A 293 -0.33 0.22 24.78
C ASN A 293 -1.54 0.70 25.61
N THR A 294 -1.74 2.02 25.75
CA THR A 294 -2.79 2.63 26.60
C THR A 294 -3.98 3.17 25.79
N CYS A 295 -4.22 2.66 24.58
CA CYS A 295 -5.30 3.14 23.72
C CYS A 295 -6.66 3.15 24.47
N PRO A 296 -7.32 4.32 24.63
CA PRO A 296 -8.49 4.44 25.49
C PRO A 296 -9.73 3.74 24.91
N THR A 297 -9.77 3.50 23.60
CA THR A 297 -10.91 2.89 22.91
C THR A 297 -10.68 1.42 22.54
N GLY A 298 -9.61 0.80 23.04
CA GLY A 298 -9.35 -0.61 22.81
C GLY A 298 -8.86 -0.96 21.40
N VAL A 299 -8.59 0.04 20.54
CA VAL A 299 -8.17 -0.17 19.15
C VAL A 299 -6.71 -0.61 19.05
N ALA A 300 -5.78 0.20 19.58
CA ALA A 300 -4.34 0.01 19.40
C ALA A 300 -3.64 -0.43 20.70
N THR A 301 -4.09 -1.53 21.29
CA THR A 301 -3.62 -2.05 22.58
C THR A 301 -3.71 -3.58 22.63
N GLN A 302 -2.90 -4.19 23.48
CA GLN A 302 -2.96 -5.61 23.85
C GLN A 302 -3.46 -5.81 25.28
N ASP A 303 -3.89 -4.75 25.96
CA ASP A 303 -4.48 -4.79 27.30
C ASP A 303 -5.94 -5.27 27.24
N PRO A 304 -6.27 -6.44 27.83
CA PRO A 304 -7.63 -6.98 27.84
C PRO A 304 -8.64 -6.07 28.53
N ALA A 305 -8.23 -5.31 29.55
CA ALA A 305 -9.11 -4.36 30.21
C ALA A 305 -9.58 -3.24 29.27
N ARG A 306 -8.85 -3.00 28.17
CA ARG A 306 -9.18 -1.98 27.17
C ARG A 306 -9.90 -2.59 25.97
N TYR A 307 -9.31 -3.59 25.33
CA TYR A 307 -9.87 -4.08 24.05
C TYR A 307 -11.18 -4.83 24.21
N ARG A 308 -11.51 -5.38 25.40
CA ARG A 308 -12.79 -6.09 25.63
C ARG A 308 -14.01 -5.16 25.48
N HIS A 309 -13.83 -3.87 25.68
CA HIS A 309 -14.88 -2.86 25.48
C HIS A 309 -15.09 -2.48 24.01
N LEU A 310 -14.21 -2.94 23.11
CA LEU A 310 -14.40 -2.82 21.66
C LEU A 310 -15.31 -3.97 21.21
N ASP A 311 -16.60 -3.68 21.17
CA ASP A 311 -17.63 -4.62 20.72
C ASP A 311 -17.48 -4.96 19.23
N ILE A 312 -17.26 -6.24 18.92
CA ILE A 312 -16.86 -6.68 17.58
C ILE A 312 -18.00 -6.47 16.58
N ASP A 313 -19.23 -6.79 16.94
CA ASP A 313 -20.37 -6.75 16.02
C ASP A 313 -20.77 -5.30 15.69
N SER A 314 -20.88 -4.45 16.72
CA SER A 314 -21.12 -3.02 16.56
C SER A 314 -20.02 -2.36 15.74
N LYS A 315 -18.74 -2.64 16.05
CA LYS A 315 -17.63 -2.04 15.33
C LYS A 315 -17.51 -2.55 13.89
N GLY A 316 -17.76 -3.84 13.66
CA GLY A 316 -17.80 -4.42 12.32
C GLY A 316 -18.89 -3.79 11.45
N GLN A 317 -20.09 -3.60 12.00
CA GLN A 317 -21.18 -2.91 11.30
C GLN A 317 -20.82 -1.44 10.99
N ARG A 318 -20.17 -0.73 11.91
CA ARG A 318 -19.72 0.66 11.66
C ARG A 318 -18.70 0.75 10.54
N VAL A 319 -17.76 -0.20 10.48
CA VAL A 319 -16.77 -0.30 9.38
C VAL A 319 -17.47 -0.55 8.05
N ALA A 320 -18.42 -1.48 7.99
CA ALA A 320 -19.21 -1.75 6.79
C ALA A 320 -20.05 -0.53 6.35
N ASN A 321 -20.67 0.16 7.31
CA ASN A 321 -21.47 1.37 7.04
C ASN A 321 -20.62 2.52 6.49
N TYR A 322 -19.44 2.76 7.07
CA TYR A 322 -18.50 3.76 6.56
C TYR A 322 -18.09 3.45 5.11
N HIS A 323 -17.73 2.20 4.83
CA HIS A 323 -17.39 1.76 3.48
C HIS A 323 -18.56 2.00 2.51
N LYS A 324 -19.76 1.50 2.85
CA LYS A 324 -20.97 1.65 2.03
C LYS A 324 -21.27 3.11 1.72
N ALA A 325 -21.24 3.98 2.74
CA ALA A 325 -21.52 5.41 2.56
C ALA A 325 -20.45 6.10 1.69
N ALA A 326 -19.17 5.76 1.86
CA ALA A 326 -18.09 6.32 1.07
C ALA A 326 -18.16 5.90 -0.41
N VAL A 327 -18.44 4.62 -0.70
CA VAL A 327 -18.58 4.12 -2.07
C VAL A 327 -19.86 4.66 -2.73
N HIS A 328 -20.96 4.74 -1.98
CA HIS A 328 -22.19 5.39 -2.47
C HIS A 328 -21.96 6.84 -2.86
N SER A 329 -21.34 7.63 -1.98
CA SER A 329 -21.05 9.04 -2.24
C SER A 329 -20.05 9.21 -3.40
N LEU A 330 -19.13 8.27 -3.59
CA LEU A 330 -18.23 8.25 -4.76
C LEU A 330 -19.05 8.11 -6.04
N MET A 331 -19.98 7.18 -6.09
CA MET A 331 -20.84 7.01 -7.27
C MET A 331 -21.78 8.19 -7.52
N GLU A 332 -22.29 8.83 -6.47
CA GLU A 332 -23.06 10.09 -6.62
C GLU A 332 -22.20 11.16 -7.30
N MET A 333 -20.94 11.31 -6.90
CA MET A 333 -20.01 12.22 -7.57
C MET A 333 -19.73 11.83 -9.02
N VAL A 334 -19.44 10.55 -9.29
CA VAL A 334 -19.17 10.05 -10.66
C VAL A 334 -20.37 10.32 -11.58
N THR A 335 -21.58 9.96 -11.13
CA THR A 335 -22.81 10.18 -11.91
C THR A 335 -23.15 11.67 -12.08
N SER A 336 -22.85 12.52 -11.09
CA SER A 336 -23.04 13.97 -11.20
C SER A 336 -22.14 14.62 -12.27
N MET A 337 -21.02 13.99 -12.61
CA MET A 337 -20.13 14.42 -13.69
C MET A 337 -20.54 13.85 -15.07
N GLY A 338 -21.65 13.12 -15.14
CA GLY A 338 -22.12 12.47 -16.37
C GLY A 338 -21.41 11.16 -16.71
N LEU A 339 -20.64 10.58 -15.77
CA LEU A 339 -19.93 9.31 -15.94
C LEU A 339 -20.75 8.14 -15.37
N SER A 340 -20.55 6.94 -15.92
CA SER A 340 -21.21 5.71 -15.47
C SER A 340 -20.32 4.83 -14.58
N ASP A 341 -19.01 4.87 -14.75
CA ASP A 341 -18.05 4.05 -14.01
C ASP A 341 -16.98 4.93 -13.33
N PRO A 342 -16.61 4.69 -12.05
CA PRO A 342 -15.46 5.38 -11.44
C PRO A 342 -14.15 5.21 -12.21
N ALA A 343 -13.99 4.15 -13.00
CA ALA A 343 -12.85 3.94 -13.89
C ALA A 343 -12.78 4.98 -15.03
N ASP A 344 -13.86 5.70 -15.32
CA ASP A 344 -13.90 6.76 -16.34
C ASP A 344 -13.44 8.12 -15.81
N VAL A 345 -13.18 8.23 -14.51
CA VAL A 345 -12.67 9.47 -13.93
C VAL A 345 -11.27 9.75 -14.50
N ARG A 346 -11.06 11.00 -14.89
CA ARG A 346 -9.83 11.53 -15.51
C ARG A 346 -9.38 12.81 -14.79
N PRO A 347 -8.08 13.21 -14.91
CA PRO A 347 -7.59 14.43 -14.25
C PRO A 347 -8.37 15.71 -14.59
N CYS A 348 -8.94 15.83 -15.80
CA CYS A 348 -9.73 17.00 -16.20
C CYS A 348 -11.00 17.22 -15.36
N HIS A 349 -11.52 16.17 -14.72
CA HIS A 349 -12.74 16.25 -13.91
C HIS A 349 -12.53 16.89 -12.53
N VAL A 350 -11.28 17.07 -12.09
CA VAL A 350 -10.96 17.63 -10.78
C VAL A 350 -10.33 19.00 -10.94
N GLN A 351 -11.00 20.03 -10.41
CA GLN A 351 -10.46 21.38 -10.33
C GLN A 351 -9.84 21.66 -8.95
N ARG A 352 -8.74 22.42 -8.96
CA ARG A 352 -8.05 22.89 -7.75
C ARG A 352 -7.71 24.36 -7.89
N ARG A 353 -8.17 25.13 -6.92
CA ARG A 353 -7.66 26.49 -6.71
C ARG A 353 -6.21 26.40 -6.22
N ILE A 354 -5.29 27.01 -6.95
CA ILE A 354 -3.85 27.04 -6.62
C ILE A 354 -3.39 28.40 -6.13
N ASP A 355 -4.15 29.45 -6.42
CA ASP A 355 -3.96 30.82 -5.94
C ASP A 355 -5.34 31.47 -5.76
N SER A 356 -5.41 32.63 -5.11
CA SER A 356 -6.56 33.52 -4.94
C SER A 356 -7.47 33.59 -6.16
N SER A 357 -6.92 33.79 -7.36
CA SER A 357 -7.65 33.95 -8.63
C SER A 357 -7.45 32.79 -9.61
N VAL A 358 -6.54 31.84 -9.34
CA VAL A 358 -6.13 30.82 -10.32
C VAL A 358 -6.69 29.44 -9.96
N ILE A 359 -7.46 28.87 -10.88
CA ILE A 359 -7.99 27.50 -10.82
C ILE A 359 -7.35 26.71 -11.97
N LYS A 360 -6.81 25.54 -11.64
CA LYS A 360 -6.28 24.57 -12.62
C LYS A 360 -6.96 23.22 -12.44
N THR A 361 -7.04 22.45 -13.52
CA THR A 361 -7.46 21.04 -13.45
C THR A 361 -6.32 20.17 -12.95
N TYR A 362 -6.59 18.92 -12.57
CA TYR A 362 -5.49 17.98 -12.32
C TYR A 362 -4.71 17.63 -13.59
N ALA A 363 -5.31 17.75 -14.78
CA ALA A 363 -4.57 17.56 -16.04
C ALA A 363 -3.46 18.62 -16.20
N ASP A 364 -3.72 19.86 -15.80
CA ASP A 364 -2.72 20.95 -15.86
C ASP A 364 -1.64 20.82 -14.78
N LEU A 365 -1.97 20.20 -13.64
CA LEU A 365 -1.08 20.07 -12.49
C LEU A 365 -0.25 18.78 -12.52
N TYR A 366 -0.78 17.74 -13.15
CA TYR A 366 -0.22 16.39 -13.21
C TYR A 366 -0.29 15.91 -14.67
N PRO A 367 0.55 16.44 -15.57
CA PRO A 367 0.51 16.08 -16.97
C PRO A 367 0.78 14.58 -17.15
N ILE A 368 0.07 13.98 -18.12
CA ILE A 368 0.21 12.57 -18.47
C ILE A 368 1.27 12.44 -19.56
N LEU A 369 2.15 11.45 -19.43
CA LEU A 369 3.15 11.10 -20.44
C LEU A 369 2.53 10.36 -21.63
N ASP A 370 3.16 10.50 -22.80
CA ASP A 370 2.82 9.68 -23.95
C ASP A 370 3.22 8.21 -23.72
N LYS A 371 2.38 7.30 -24.20
CA LYS A 371 2.61 5.86 -24.03
C LYS A 371 3.90 5.44 -24.73
N GLY A 372 4.79 4.80 -23.99
CA GLY A 372 6.06 4.29 -24.52
C GLY A 372 7.16 5.34 -24.66
N CYS A 373 6.95 6.60 -24.25
CA CYS A 373 7.94 7.66 -24.44
C CYS A 373 9.27 7.43 -23.71
N LEU A 374 9.30 6.61 -22.65
CA LEU A 374 10.54 6.27 -21.93
C LEU A 374 11.34 5.16 -22.62
N LEU A 375 10.77 4.49 -23.63
CA LEU A 375 11.44 3.43 -24.39
C LEU A 375 12.19 3.97 -25.62
N ASP A 376 11.88 5.19 -26.03
CA ASP A 376 12.52 5.89 -27.15
C ASP A 376 13.45 6.97 -26.57
N GLU A 377 14.77 6.73 -26.66
CA GLU A 377 15.79 7.64 -26.15
C GLU A 377 15.67 9.06 -26.72
N SER A 378 15.11 9.22 -27.92
CA SER A 378 14.93 10.52 -28.56
C SER A 378 13.68 11.29 -28.08
N ASN A 379 12.81 10.64 -27.31
CA ASN A 379 11.51 11.17 -26.89
C ASN A 379 11.30 11.12 -25.36
N VAL A 380 12.36 10.87 -24.59
CA VAL A 380 12.28 10.93 -23.13
C VAL A 380 12.07 12.39 -22.72
N PRO A 381 11.01 12.71 -21.95
CA PRO A 381 10.79 14.08 -21.49
C PRO A 381 11.95 14.56 -20.61
N GLU A 382 12.37 15.82 -20.78
CA GLU A 382 13.54 16.43 -20.12
C GLU A 382 13.52 16.22 -18.60
N ASN A 383 12.37 16.38 -17.94
CA ASN A 383 12.21 16.20 -16.50
C ASN A 383 12.17 14.73 -16.03
N TRP A 384 12.40 13.76 -16.93
CA TRP A 384 12.52 12.33 -16.64
C TRP A 384 13.87 11.74 -17.06
N GLU A 385 14.59 12.39 -17.98
CA GLU A 385 15.82 11.88 -18.60
C GLU A 385 16.89 11.52 -17.56
N SER A 386 17.13 12.40 -16.59
CA SER A 386 18.13 12.15 -15.56
C SER A 386 17.79 10.95 -14.67
N ASP A 387 16.56 10.86 -14.17
CA ASP A 387 16.13 9.73 -13.34
C ASP A 387 16.08 8.41 -14.13
N TRP A 388 15.69 8.48 -15.41
CA TRP A 388 15.59 7.33 -16.30
C TRP A 388 16.97 6.80 -16.70
N SER A 389 17.93 7.68 -16.99
CA SER A 389 19.29 7.28 -17.40
C SER A 389 20.05 6.57 -16.28
N VAL A 390 19.94 7.04 -15.03
CA VAL A 390 20.62 6.42 -13.87
C VAL A 390 19.90 5.18 -13.32
N ALA A 391 18.64 4.93 -13.72
CA ALA A 391 17.93 3.73 -13.30
C ALA A 391 18.63 2.45 -13.81
N HIS A 392 18.86 1.49 -12.94
CA HIS A 392 19.59 0.25 -13.23
C HIS A 392 18.88 -0.98 -12.66
N THR A 393 18.89 -2.10 -13.38
CA THR A 393 18.12 -3.31 -13.00
C THR A 393 18.80 -4.18 -11.95
N GLY A 394 20.13 -4.13 -11.89
CA GLY A 394 20.96 -4.93 -10.98
C GLY A 394 21.32 -4.28 -9.64
N GLU A 395 20.92 -3.03 -9.39
CA GLU A 395 21.17 -2.34 -8.12
C GLU A 395 20.15 -1.22 -7.85
N TRP A 396 19.95 -0.90 -6.57
CA TRP A 396 19.21 0.29 -6.16
C TRP A 396 20.17 1.48 -6.21
N ASP A 397 20.30 2.09 -7.38
CA ASP A 397 21.29 3.16 -7.56
C ASP A 397 20.93 4.39 -6.71
N ILE A 398 21.89 4.82 -5.88
CA ILE A 398 21.76 6.03 -5.08
C ILE A 398 22.54 7.09 -5.85
N CYS A 399 21.80 8.09 -6.33
CA CYS A 399 22.21 9.24 -7.14
C CYS A 399 23.54 9.95 -6.77
N CYS A 400 24.18 9.60 -5.65
CA CYS A 400 25.39 10.22 -5.12
C CYS A 400 26.68 9.38 -5.29
N ASN A 401 26.63 8.13 -5.76
CA ASN A 401 27.83 7.29 -5.87
C ASN A 401 28.53 7.32 -7.23
N SER A 402 27.87 7.80 -8.28
CA SER A 402 28.51 8.09 -9.56
C SER A 402 28.82 9.59 -9.64
N LYS A 403 29.97 9.94 -10.22
CA LYS A 403 30.38 11.31 -10.53
C LYS A 403 29.48 11.95 -11.60
N ASN A 404 28.17 12.04 -11.38
CA ASN A 404 27.20 12.53 -12.34
C ASN A 404 26.30 13.64 -11.75
N ALA A 405 26.43 14.81 -12.38
CA ALA A 405 25.52 15.95 -12.54
C ALA A 405 24.79 16.58 -11.34
N TYR A 406 24.26 15.84 -10.36
CA TYR A 406 23.43 16.44 -9.30
C TYR A 406 24.21 17.31 -8.30
N CYS A 407 25.52 17.08 -8.17
CA CYS A 407 26.37 17.79 -7.21
C CYS A 407 27.41 18.71 -7.86
N ASN A 408 27.45 18.83 -9.19
CA ASN A 408 28.34 19.78 -9.86
C ASN A 408 27.60 21.11 -10.02
N SER A 409 27.77 21.98 -9.03
CA SER A 409 27.36 23.38 -9.07
C SER A 409 28.29 24.22 -9.95
N ASP A 410 28.41 23.91 -11.24
CA ASP A 410 29.21 24.70 -12.19
C ASP A 410 28.37 25.70 -13.01
N ASN A 411 27.08 25.85 -12.71
CA ASN A 411 26.24 26.94 -13.24
C ASN A 411 25.49 27.65 -12.11
N ALA A 412 26.23 28.40 -11.30
CA ALA A 412 25.65 29.54 -10.59
C ALA A 412 25.75 30.77 -11.53
N PRO A 413 24.64 31.42 -11.91
CA PRO A 413 24.73 32.69 -12.61
C PRO A 413 25.37 33.73 -11.67
N GLN A 414 26.38 34.44 -12.17
CA GLN A 414 27.01 35.58 -11.50
C GLN A 414 26.02 36.72 -11.24
#